data_AF-A0A1G0YC01-F1
#
_entry.id   AF-A0A1G0YC01-F1
#
_cell.length_a   1.000
_cell.length_b   1.000
_cell.length_c   1.000
_cell.angle_alpha   90.00
_cell.angle_beta   90.00
_cell.angle_gamma   90.00
#
_symmetry.space_group_name_H-M   'P 1'
#
loop_
_entity.id
_entity.type
_entity.pdbx_description
1 polymer ?
#
loop_
_entity_poly.entity_id
_entity_poly.type
_entity_poly.pdbx_seq_one_letter_code
_entity_poly.pdbx_strand_id
1 'polypeptide(L)'
;MALIKKMIGAVVKEIRVNIVDPEFNVVYLQTDKGVFAIQGEIGGEYLGIYLLEVLPEITNQNGYMIVSYPVYDCFIGRRICEVHQIGEAWKGHGIEICFETIPERTLIVQSIYSGDKPKDCEDCLRLGMGVYEFIYRTKHTETDRSNR
;
A
#
# COMPACT_ATOMS: atom_id res chain seq x y z
N MET A 1 3.87 11.88 -9.61
CA MET A 1 2.55 12.56 -9.61
C MET A 1 1.57 12.07 -10.68
N ALA A 2 1.94 12.00 -11.96
CA ALA A 2 1.00 11.57 -13.02
C ALA A 2 0.48 10.13 -12.82
N LEU A 3 1.35 9.20 -12.39
CA LEU A 3 0.96 7.81 -12.15
C LEU A 3 0.08 7.62 -10.91
N ILE A 4 0.30 8.40 -9.85
CA ILE A 4 -0.62 8.44 -8.69
C ILE A 4 -2.04 8.80 -9.15
N LYS A 5 -2.17 9.84 -9.97
CA LYS A 5 -3.47 10.23 -10.56
C LYS A 5 -4.06 9.14 -11.44
N LYS A 6 -3.22 8.33 -12.11
CA LYS A 6 -3.66 7.20 -12.94
C LYS A 6 -4.16 6.02 -12.10
N MET A 7 -3.57 5.77 -10.93
CA MET A 7 -4.02 4.75 -9.99
C MET A 7 -5.43 5.04 -9.47
N ILE A 8 -5.75 6.31 -9.22
CA ILE A 8 -7.09 6.70 -8.78
C ILE A 8 -8.14 6.24 -9.80
N GLY A 9 -9.16 5.57 -9.29
CA GLY A 9 -10.23 4.94 -10.05
C GLY A 9 -9.87 3.61 -10.70
N ALA A 10 -8.67 3.05 -10.51
CA ALA A 10 -8.32 1.71 -11.01
C ALA A 10 -8.91 0.63 -10.10
N VAL A 11 -9.35 -0.50 -10.67
CA VAL A 11 -9.82 -1.67 -9.93
C VAL A 11 -8.66 -2.65 -9.76
N VAL A 12 -8.35 -3.00 -8.52
CA VAL A 12 -7.30 -3.98 -8.21
C VAL A 12 -7.74 -5.38 -8.61
N LYS A 13 -6.87 -6.08 -9.34
CA LYS A 13 -7.09 -7.46 -9.79
C LYS A 13 -6.21 -8.44 -9.03
N GLU A 14 -4.97 -8.05 -8.77
CA GLU A 14 -4.00 -8.88 -8.07
C GLU A 14 -2.95 -8.00 -7.41
N ILE A 15 -2.42 -8.44 -6.28
CA ILE A 15 -1.30 -7.81 -5.59
C ILE A 15 -0.20 -8.86 -5.42
N ARG A 16 0.99 -8.55 -5.92
CA ARG A 16 2.19 -9.37 -5.71
C ARG A 16 3.26 -8.55 -5.02
N VAL A 17 4.11 -9.22 -4.26
CA VAL A 17 5.22 -8.60 -3.56
C VAL A 17 6.50 -9.33 -3.96
N ASN A 18 7.49 -8.57 -4.39
CA ASN A 18 8.86 -9.06 -4.49
C ASN A 18 9.53 -8.95 -3.12
N ILE A 19 10.09 -10.06 -2.68
CA ILE A 19 10.88 -10.18 -1.46
C ILE A 19 12.29 -10.56 -1.87
N VAL A 20 13.25 -9.74 -1.45
CA VAL A 20 14.67 -10.05 -1.47
C VAL A 20 15.04 -10.33 -0.03
N ASP A 21 15.04 -11.62 0.35
CA ASP A 21 15.06 -12.07 1.75
C ASP A 21 16.14 -11.34 2.57
N PRO A 22 15.81 -10.65 3.68
CA PRO A 22 14.52 -10.63 4.41
C PRO A 22 13.61 -9.43 4.14
N GLU A 23 13.83 -8.69 3.06
CA GLU A 23 13.20 -7.39 2.84
C GLU A 23 12.14 -7.41 1.72
N PHE A 24 11.06 -6.65 1.92
CA PHE A 24 10.16 -6.31 0.83
C PHE A 24 10.87 -5.32 -0.08
N ASN A 25 10.82 -5.56 -1.38
CA ASN A 25 11.55 -4.76 -2.37
C ASN A 25 10.61 -4.03 -3.33
N VAL A 26 9.59 -4.72 -3.86
CA VAL A 26 8.63 -4.14 -4.81
C VAL A 26 7.22 -4.62 -4.49
N VAL A 27 6.25 -3.72 -4.57
CA VAL A 27 4.82 -4.06 -4.63
C VAL A 27 4.33 -3.91 -6.06
N TYR A 28 3.81 -4.98 -6.63
CA TYR A 28 3.12 -4.98 -7.91
C TYR A 28 1.62 -4.96 -7.68
N LEU A 29 0.97 -3.88 -8.12
CA LEU A 29 -0.47 -3.70 -8.09
C LEU A 29 -1.03 -3.86 -9.50
N GLN A 30 -1.52 -5.06 -9.82
CA GLN A 30 -2.22 -5.27 -11.08
C GLN A 30 -3.62 -4.69 -11.00
N THR A 31 -3.96 -3.86 -11.98
CA THR A 31 -5.27 -3.22 -12.08
C THR A 31 -5.87 -3.37 -13.48
N ASP A 32 -7.09 -2.88 -13.67
CA ASP A 32 -7.67 -2.66 -15.01
C ASP A 32 -6.98 -1.56 -15.83
N LYS A 33 -6.13 -0.73 -15.22
CA LYS A 33 -5.36 0.35 -15.89
C LYS A 33 -3.89 0.02 -16.13
N GLY A 34 -3.47 -1.21 -15.84
CA GLY A 34 -2.10 -1.71 -15.98
C GLY A 34 -1.51 -2.21 -14.65
N VAL A 35 -0.23 -2.55 -14.66
CA VAL A 35 0.50 -3.03 -13.48
C VAL A 35 1.34 -1.90 -12.92
N PHE A 36 1.02 -1.43 -11.71
CA PHE A 36 1.84 -0.44 -11.04
C PHE A 36 2.90 -1.14 -10.20
N ALA A 37 4.18 -0.87 -10.45
CA ALA A 37 5.28 -1.31 -9.60
C ALA A 37 5.68 -0.15 -8.67
N ILE A 38 5.70 -0.40 -7.37
CA ILE A 38 6.03 0.57 -6.34
C ILE A 38 7.28 0.06 -5.61
N GLN A 39 8.34 0.84 -5.60
CA GLN A 39 9.64 0.46 -5.04
C GLN A 39 10.37 1.67 -4.47
N GLY A 40 11.39 1.44 -3.63
CA GLY A 40 12.32 2.48 -3.22
C GLY A 40 13.14 3.00 -4.40
N GLU A 41 13.58 4.24 -4.31
CA GLU A 41 14.47 4.88 -5.28
C GLU A 41 15.51 5.71 -4.54
N ILE A 42 16.70 5.83 -5.15
CA ILE A 42 17.84 6.62 -4.68
C ILE A 42 18.13 6.30 -3.20
N GLY A 43 18.63 5.09 -2.93
CA GLY A 43 18.94 4.67 -1.57
C GLY A 43 17.70 4.53 -0.68
N GLY A 44 16.52 4.30 -1.26
CA GLY A 44 15.26 4.18 -0.52
C GLY A 44 14.74 5.50 0.06
N GLU A 45 15.25 6.65 -0.40
CA GLU A 45 14.85 7.98 0.05
C GLU A 45 13.39 8.32 -0.29
N TYR A 46 12.91 7.82 -1.44
CA TYR A 46 11.56 8.04 -1.94
C TYR A 46 11.00 6.80 -2.62
N LEU A 47 9.68 6.80 -2.83
CA LEU A 47 9.02 5.80 -3.65
C LEU A 47 8.96 6.20 -5.11
N GLY A 48 9.48 5.32 -5.96
CA GLY A 48 9.19 5.26 -7.38
C GLY A 48 7.87 4.54 -7.64
N ILE A 49 7.10 5.03 -8.61
CA ILE A 49 5.92 4.33 -9.14
C ILE A 49 6.12 4.21 -10.65
N TYR A 50 6.06 2.98 -11.15
CA TYR A 50 6.25 2.64 -12.55
C TYR A 50 5.04 1.91 -13.09
N LEU A 51 4.83 1.99 -14.40
CA LEU A 51 3.82 1.22 -15.09
C LEU A 51 4.52 0.11 -15.90
N LEU A 52 4.19 -1.14 -15.60
CA LEU A 52 4.67 -2.31 -16.32
C LEU A 52 3.60 -2.80 -17.29
N GLU A 53 4.05 -3.42 -18.38
CA GLU A 53 3.17 -4.06 -19.36
C GLU A 53 2.59 -5.38 -18.84
N VAL A 54 3.41 -6.14 -18.11
CA VAL A 54 3.08 -7.50 -17.64
C VAL A 54 3.36 -7.61 -16.15
N LEU A 55 2.49 -8.34 -15.45
CA LEU A 55 2.67 -8.66 -14.03
C LEU A 55 3.76 -9.75 -13.91
N PRO A 56 4.87 -9.51 -13.18
CA PRO A 56 5.92 -10.51 -12.99
C PRO A 56 5.38 -11.81 -12.40
N GLU A 57 5.82 -12.95 -12.93
CA GLU A 57 5.38 -14.28 -12.52
C GLU A 57 5.73 -14.57 -11.06
N ILE A 58 4.94 -15.45 -10.43
CA ILE A 58 5.24 -15.94 -9.08
C ILE A 58 6.52 -16.79 -9.15
N THR A 59 7.46 -16.52 -8.26
CA THR A 59 8.75 -17.22 -8.19
C THR A 59 9.03 -17.69 -6.77
N ASN A 60 9.87 -18.71 -6.64
CA ASN A 60 10.29 -19.26 -5.36
C ASN A 60 11.79 -19.61 -5.41
N GLN A 61 12.63 -18.61 -5.67
CA GLN A 61 14.09 -18.78 -5.68
C GLN A 61 14.64 -18.42 -4.30
N ASN A 62 15.75 -19.05 -3.90
CA ASN A 62 16.40 -18.73 -2.63
C ASN A 62 16.88 -17.28 -2.63
N GLY A 63 16.41 -16.49 -1.66
CA GLY A 63 16.77 -15.07 -1.53
C GLY A 63 16.02 -14.13 -2.48
N TYR A 64 15.22 -14.64 -3.42
CA TYR A 64 14.42 -13.84 -4.33
C TYR A 64 13.10 -14.53 -4.66
N MET A 65 11.99 -13.93 -4.24
CA MET A 65 10.66 -14.48 -4.49
C MET A 65 9.69 -13.38 -4.89
N ILE A 66 8.74 -13.74 -5.75
CA ILE A 66 7.57 -12.92 -6.08
C ILE A 66 6.38 -13.75 -5.68
N VAL A 67 5.57 -13.24 -4.76
CA VAL A 67 4.44 -13.99 -4.20
C VAL A 67 3.18 -13.14 -4.15
N SER A 68 2.03 -13.79 -4.22
CA SER A 68 0.77 -13.20 -3.73
C SER A 68 0.86 -13.09 -2.21
N TYR A 69 0.28 -12.04 -1.64
CA TYR A 69 0.36 -11.78 -0.20
C TYR A 69 -1.05 -11.71 0.40
N PRO A 70 -1.57 -12.83 0.97
CA PRO A 70 -3.00 -12.98 1.29
C PRO A 70 -3.59 -11.93 2.25
N VAL A 71 -2.75 -11.30 3.08
CA VAL A 71 -3.19 -10.19 3.95
C VAL A 71 -3.79 -9.02 3.15
N TYR A 72 -3.45 -8.89 1.87
CA TYR A 72 -3.94 -7.84 0.96
C TYR A 72 -5.11 -8.28 0.07
N ASP A 73 -5.62 -9.51 0.21
CA ASP A 73 -6.72 -10.02 -0.60
C ASP A 73 -8.01 -9.20 -0.42
N CYS A 74 -8.19 -8.54 0.73
CA CYS A 74 -9.34 -7.68 0.99
C CYS A 74 -9.44 -6.47 0.03
N PHE A 75 -8.34 -6.10 -0.63
CA PHE A 75 -8.30 -5.03 -1.62
C PHE A 75 -8.61 -5.51 -3.05
N ILE A 76 -8.56 -6.82 -3.31
CA ILE A 76 -8.83 -7.37 -4.65
C ILE A 76 -10.30 -7.13 -5.03
N GLY A 77 -10.53 -6.69 -6.26
CA GLY A 77 -11.83 -6.28 -6.79
C GLY A 77 -12.29 -4.89 -6.33
N ARG A 78 -11.53 -4.21 -5.47
CA ARG A 78 -11.87 -2.85 -5.00
C ARG A 78 -11.28 -1.79 -5.92
N ARG A 79 -12.00 -0.69 -6.04
CA ARG A 79 -11.54 0.50 -6.76
C ARG A 79 -10.74 1.39 -5.83
N ILE A 80 -9.59 1.87 -6.29
CA ILE A 80 -8.80 2.88 -5.59
C ILE A 80 -9.56 4.20 -5.65
N CYS A 81 -9.99 4.75 -4.52
CA CYS A 81 -10.68 6.04 -4.49
C CYS A 81 -9.69 7.20 -4.33
N GLU A 82 -8.64 7.01 -3.54
CA GLU A 82 -7.64 8.04 -3.26
C GLU A 82 -6.26 7.41 -3.03
N VAL A 83 -5.22 8.21 -3.27
CA VAL A 83 -3.84 7.85 -2.93
C VAL A 83 -3.20 9.08 -2.32
N HIS A 84 -2.78 8.99 -1.06
CA HIS A 84 -2.14 10.07 -0.32
C HIS A 84 -0.65 9.82 -0.23
N GLN A 85 0.15 10.88 -0.37
CA GLN A 85 1.55 10.81 0.05
C GLN A 85 1.62 10.97 1.56
N ILE A 86 2.42 10.12 2.19
CA ILE A 86 2.66 10.14 3.63
C ILE A 86 4.16 10.21 3.90
N GLY A 87 4.56 10.85 5.00
CA GLY A 87 5.97 11.04 5.33
C GLY A 87 6.69 12.05 4.45
N GLU A 88 7.94 12.34 4.81
CA GLU A 88 8.86 13.19 4.05
C GLU A 88 10.01 12.34 3.51
N ALA A 89 10.74 12.85 2.50
CA ALA A 89 11.99 12.23 2.08
C ALA A 89 12.89 11.98 3.31
N TRP A 90 13.58 10.83 3.33
CA TRP A 90 14.42 10.39 4.47
C TRP A 90 13.68 10.10 5.78
N LYS A 91 12.36 10.27 5.85
CA LYS A 91 11.52 10.02 7.04
C LYS A 91 10.31 9.14 6.71
N GLY A 92 10.57 8.01 6.04
CA GLY A 92 9.51 7.04 5.73
C GLY A 92 8.54 7.56 4.68
N HIS A 93 9.06 8.17 3.60
CA HIS A 93 8.24 8.59 2.46
C HIS A 93 7.46 7.38 1.95
N GLY A 94 6.16 7.54 1.89
CA GLY A 94 5.25 6.49 1.50
C GLY A 94 4.06 7.02 0.73
N ILE A 95 3.22 6.05 0.39
CA ILE A 95 1.87 6.30 -0.07
C ILE A 95 0.90 5.47 0.76
N GLU A 96 -0.25 6.06 1.04
CA GLU A 96 -1.43 5.39 1.55
C GLU A 96 -2.45 5.29 0.41
N ILE A 97 -2.94 4.08 0.13
CA ILE A 97 -3.91 3.80 -0.92
C ILE A 97 -5.24 3.47 -0.26
N CYS A 98 -6.26 4.26 -0.59
CA CYS A 98 -7.61 4.13 -0.09
C CYS A 98 -8.51 3.44 -1.12
N PHE A 99 -9.48 2.67 -0.65
CA PHE A 99 -10.34 1.85 -1.50
C PHE A 99 -11.81 2.13 -1.24
N GLU A 100 -12.62 2.14 -2.31
CA GLU A 100 -14.07 2.23 -2.19
C GLU A 100 -14.62 1.07 -1.36
N THR A 101 -15.72 1.31 -0.65
CA THR A 101 -16.51 0.29 0.10
C THR A 101 -15.82 -0.37 1.30
N ILE A 102 -14.57 0.00 1.61
CA ILE A 102 -13.82 -0.43 2.81
C ILE A 102 -13.05 0.76 3.44
N PRO A 103 -13.76 1.83 3.85
CA PRO A 103 -13.13 3.07 4.35
C PRO A 103 -12.26 2.86 5.60
N GLU A 104 -12.45 1.75 6.30
CA GLU A 104 -11.70 1.37 7.49
C GLU A 104 -10.35 0.71 7.18
N ARG A 105 -10.03 0.44 5.89
CA ARG A 105 -8.77 -0.22 5.51
C ARG A 105 -8.04 0.51 4.38
N THR A 106 -6.73 0.66 4.56
CA THR A 106 -5.83 1.22 3.54
C THR A 106 -4.60 0.36 3.34
N LEU A 107 -4.00 0.40 2.15
CA LEU A 107 -2.70 -0.20 1.88
C LEU A 107 -1.62 0.87 2.04
N ILE A 108 -0.64 0.62 2.89
CA ILE A 108 0.49 1.52 3.13
C ILE A 108 1.74 0.92 2.50
N VAL A 109 2.41 1.69 1.68
CA VAL A 109 3.74 1.36 1.14
C VAL A 109 4.68 2.49 1.54
N GLN A 110 5.77 2.18 2.23
CA GLN A 110 6.76 3.17 2.68
C GLN A 110 8.16 2.72 2.28
N SER A 111 8.95 3.65 1.74
CA SER A 111 10.39 3.46 1.60
C SER A 111 11.04 3.69 2.97
N ILE A 112 11.88 2.76 3.41
CA ILE A 112 12.65 2.94 4.64
C ILE A 112 14.12 2.83 4.31
N TYR A 113 14.84 3.92 4.59
CA TYR A 113 16.29 3.89 4.62
C TYR A 113 16.76 3.16 5.89
N SER A 114 17.48 2.06 5.70
CA SER A 114 17.91 1.22 6.82
C SER A 114 19.17 1.72 7.53
N GLY A 115 19.98 2.60 6.92
CA GLY A 115 21.22 3.16 7.49
C GLY A 115 22.38 2.17 7.76
N ASP A 116 22.05 0.98 8.24
CA ASP A 116 22.94 -0.11 8.63
C ASP A 116 22.41 -1.43 8.04
N LYS A 117 22.67 -1.72 6.75
CA LYS A 117 22.36 -3.05 6.16
C LYS A 117 23.40 -3.49 5.12
N PRO A 118 23.50 -4.81 4.84
CA PRO A 118 24.61 -5.42 4.09
C PRO A 118 24.83 -4.75 2.74
N LYS A 119 26.09 -4.73 2.28
CA LYS A 119 26.45 -4.24 0.94
C LYS A 119 25.44 -4.76 -0.09
N ASP A 120 24.89 -3.85 -0.87
CA ASP A 120 24.05 -4.11 -2.05
C ASP A 120 22.52 -4.23 -1.84
N CYS A 121 21.98 -3.94 -0.65
CA CYS A 121 20.53 -3.84 -0.43
C CYS A 121 20.14 -2.47 0.17
N GLU A 122 20.30 -1.42 -0.65
CA GLU A 122 20.13 -0.02 -0.22
C GLU A 122 18.65 0.41 -0.11
N ASP A 123 17.75 -0.28 -0.83
CA ASP A 123 16.35 0.11 -0.97
C ASP A 123 15.43 -1.00 -0.42
N CYS A 124 14.69 -0.73 0.66
CA CYS A 124 13.65 -1.65 1.13
C CYS A 124 12.33 -0.94 1.44
N LEU A 125 11.27 -1.75 1.41
CA LEU A 125 9.91 -1.33 1.69
C LEU A 125 9.45 -1.81 3.06
N ARG A 126 8.64 -0.98 3.72
CA ARG A 126 7.66 -1.45 4.70
C ARG A 126 6.28 -1.42 4.09
N LEU A 127 5.60 -2.55 4.21
CA LEU A 127 4.23 -2.72 3.75
C LEU A 127 3.32 -2.85 4.97
N GLY A 128 2.23 -2.10 4.97
CA GLY A 128 1.28 -2.04 6.08
C GLY A 128 -0.14 -2.08 5.61
N MET A 129 -1.05 -2.43 6.52
CA MET A 129 -2.49 -2.25 6.33
C MET A 129 -2.96 -1.32 7.44
N GLY A 130 -3.42 -0.12 7.07
CA GLY A 130 -4.10 0.77 8.00
C GLY A 130 -5.46 0.17 8.37
N VAL A 131 -5.80 0.18 9.65
CA VAL A 131 -7.12 -0.24 10.14
C VAL A 131 -7.66 0.88 11.03
N TYR A 132 -8.78 1.47 10.64
CA TYR A 132 -9.36 2.64 11.28
C TYR A 132 -10.71 2.31 11.92
N GLU A 133 -10.93 2.77 13.15
CA GLU A 133 -12.22 2.60 13.81
C GLU A 133 -13.02 3.91 13.77
N PHE A 134 -14.24 3.85 13.25
CA PHE A 134 -15.16 4.98 13.31
C PHE A 134 -16.26 4.72 14.36
N ILE A 135 -16.17 5.40 15.51
CA ILE A 135 -17.17 5.31 16.57
C ILE A 135 -18.23 6.40 16.37
N TYR A 136 -19.43 6.00 15.90
CA TYR A 136 -20.60 6.89 15.96
C TYR A 136 -21.04 7.06 17.41
N ARG A 137 -20.83 8.25 18.00
CA ARG A 137 -21.57 8.64 19.20
C ARG A 137 -22.99 9.00 18.80
N THR A 138 -23.92 8.05 18.89
CA THR A 138 -25.35 8.36 18.94
C THR A 138 -25.58 9.21 20.18
N LYS A 139 -25.93 10.49 20.01
CA LYS A 139 -26.46 11.29 21.12
C LYS A 139 -27.75 10.59 21.58
N HIS A 140 -27.72 9.96 22.75
CA HIS A 140 -28.93 9.59 23.45
C HIS A 140 -29.74 10.88 23.65
N THR A 141 -30.89 10.96 23.01
CA THR A 141 -31.94 11.90 23.40
C THR A 141 -32.41 11.49 24.79
N GLU A 142 -31.84 12.10 25.83
CA GLU A 142 -32.50 12.20 27.12
C GLU A 142 -33.77 13.02 26.91
N THR A 143 -34.86 12.32 26.61
CA THR A 143 -36.20 12.89 26.78
C THR A 143 -36.55 12.66 28.24
N ASP A 144 -36.11 13.58 29.09
CA ASP A 144 -36.54 13.63 30.48
C ASP A 144 -38.03 13.96 30.50
N ARG A 145 -38.86 12.90 30.52
CA ARG A 145 -40.27 13.00 30.88
C ARG A 145 -40.35 13.02 32.40
N SER A 146 -39.96 14.13 33.01
CA SER A 146 -40.42 14.49 34.35
C SER A 146 -41.72 15.29 34.23
N ASN A 147 -42.83 14.57 34.07
CA ASN A 147 -44.17 15.10 34.30
C ASN A 147 -45.08 13.95 34.73
N ARG A 148 -45.08 13.65 36.04
CA ARG A 148 -46.23 13.32 36.89
C ARG A 148 -45.79 12.92 38.28
#